data_AF-A0AAD4BGL4-F1
#
_entry.id   AF-A0AAD4BGL4-F1
#
_cell.length_a   1.000
_cell.length_b   1.000
_cell.length_c   1.000
_cell.angle_alpha   90.00
_cell.angle_beta   90.00
_cell.angle_gamma   90.00
#
_symmetry.space_group_name_H-M   'P 1'
#
loop_
_entity.id
_entity.type
_entity.pdbx_description
1 polymer ?
#
loop_
_entity_poly.entity_id
_entity_poly.type
_entity_poly.pdbx_seq_one_letter_code
_entity_poly.pdbx_strand_id
1 'polypeptide(L)'
;MHRKLLCITCDNASNNLAMIHALEFELPDYGGEAGHARCFLHTTNLVAKSLLRVFEVRKGSGVASGGGMSVDEERLALEICELNDDVDGLEDEMAMLSREEVKELQNAIRPVQLALAKVDGIL
;
A
#
# COMPACT_ATOMS: atom_id res chain seq x y z
N MET A 1 -26.13 34.59 -4.55
CA MET A 1 -24.86 33.93 -4.14
C MET A 1 -24.83 32.55 -4.80
N HIS A 2 -23.98 32.35 -5.80
CA HIS A 2 -23.72 31.01 -6.32
C HIS A 2 -22.72 30.32 -5.38
N ARG A 3 -23.09 29.18 -4.80
CA ARG A 3 -22.14 28.33 -4.05
C ARG A 3 -21.23 27.66 -5.07
N LYS A 4 -19.92 27.89 -4.95
CA LYS A 4 -18.91 27.21 -5.75
C LYS A 4 -18.28 26.11 -4.91
N LEU A 5 -18.24 24.90 -5.45
CA LEU A 5 -17.51 23.78 -4.88
C LEU A 5 -16.03 23.97 -5.22
N LEU A 6 -15.21 24.30 -4.23
CA LEU A 6 -13.78 24.60 -4.46
C LEU A 6 -12.89 23.36 -4.39
N CYS A 7 -13.23 22.43 -3.51
CA CYS A 7 -12.39 21.27 -3.24
C CYS A 7 -13.24 20.08 -2.75
N ILE A 8 -12.86 18.89 -3.19
CA ILE A 8 -13.34 17.61 -2.67
C ILE A 8 -12.15 16.86 -2.08
N THR A 9 -12.33 16.29 -0.88
CA THR A 9 -11.34 15.41 -0.27
C THR A 9 -11.87 13.99 -0.19
N CYS A 10 -11.14 13.04 -0.76
CA CYS A 10 -11.43 11.60 -0.71
C CYS A 10 -10.13 10.79 -0.64
N ASP A 11 -10.23 9.48 -0.37
CA ASP A 11 -9.05 8.60 -0.33
C ASP A 11 -8.38 8.47 -1.72
N ASN A 12 -7.21 7.83 -1.78
CA ASN A 12 -6.42 7.67 -3.01
C ASN A 12 -6.88 6.44 -3.82
N ALA A 13 -8.19 6.22 -3.94
CA ALA A 13 -8.75 5.16 -4.78
C ALA A 13 -9.05 5.63 -6.21
N SER A 14 -8.89 4.74 -7.18
CA SER A 14 -9.22 4.91 -8.61
C SER A 14 -10.69 5.20 -8.82
N ASN A 15 -11.58 4.61 -8.03
CA ASN A 15 -13.01 4.93 -8.02
C ASN A 15 -13.27 6.40 -7.66
N ASN A 16 -12.49 6.93 -6.70
CA ASN A 16 -12.58 8.34 -6.31
C ASN A 16 -12.02 9.26 -7.40
N LEU A 17 -10.96 8.85 -8.09
CA LEU A 17 -10.47 9.57 -9.26
C LEU A 17 -11.51 9.59 -10.39
N ALA A 18 -12.14 8.45 -10.68
CA ALA A 18 -13.20 8.35 -11.70
C ALA A 18 -14.41 9.23 -11.35
N MET A 19 -14.79 9.28 -10.07
CA MET A 19 -15.82 10.19 -9.57
C MET A 19 -15.43 11.66 -9.80
N ILE A 20 -14.20 12.04 -9.49
CA ILE A 20 -13.71 13.42 -9.69
C ILE A 20 -13.78 13.83 -11.15
N HIS A 21 -13.39 12.96 -12.08
CA HIS A 21 -13.53 13.21 -13.52
C HIS A 21 -14.98 13.37 -13.94
N ALA A 22 -15.89 12.52 -13.44
CA ALA A 22 -17.32 12.68 -13.73
C ALA A 22 -17.87 14.01 -13.21
N LEU A 23 -17.47 14.42 -12.00
CA LEU A 23 -17.92 15.67 -11.38
C LEU A 23 -17.41 16.92 -12.10
N GLU A 24 -16.26 16.86 -12.77
CA GLU A 24 -15.76 17.95 -13.62
C GLU A 24 -16.73 18.30 -14.75
N PHE A 25 -17.40 17.30 -15.33
CA PHE A 25 -18.39 17.50 -16.39
C PHE A 25 -19.76 17.93 -15.85
N GLU A 26 -20.16 17.43 -14.67
CA GLU A 26 -21.47 17.69 -14.08
C GLU A 26 -21.54 19.02 -13.31
N LEU A 27 -20.39 19.56 -12.87
CA LEU A 27 -20.31 20.78 -12.06
C LEU A 27 -19.54 21.89 -12.80
N PRO A 28 -20.22 22.85 -13.45
CA PRO A 28 -19.61 23.87 -14.32
C PRO A 28 -18.56 24.77 -13.66
N ASP A 29 -18.57 24.87 -12.33
CA ASP A 29 -17.67 25.70 -11.53
C ASP A 29 -16.64 24.88 -10.72
N TYR A 30 -16.63 23.55 -10.84
CA TYR A 30 -15.67 22.69 -10.17
C TYR A 30 -14.38 22.59 -10.97
N GLY A 31 -13.24 22.78 -10.31
CA GLY A 31 -11.91 22.76 -10.96
C GLY A 31 -11.38 21.37 -11.31
N GLY A 32 -12.23 20.34 -11.32
CA GLY A 32 -11.84 18.96 -11.61
C GLY A 32 -10.73 18.46 -10.68
N GLU A 33 -9.69 17.88 -11.26
CA GLU A 33 -8.53 17.37 -10.52
C GLU A 33 -7.79 18.45 -9.71
N ALA A 34 -7.78 19.71 -10.17
CA ALA A 34 -7.15 20.81 -9.41
C ALA A 34 -7.88 21.09 -8.08
N GLY A 35 -9.15 20.71 -7.96
CA GLY A 35 -9.94 20.76 -6.73
C GLY A 35 -9.91 19.45 -5.92
N HIS A 36 -9.23 18.41 -6.39
CA HIS A 36 -9.18 17.13 -5.70
C HIS A 36 -8.01 17.09 -4.71
N ALA A 37 -8.33 17.10 -3.41
CA ALA A 37 -7.36 16.82 -2.35
C ALA A 37 -7.44 15.34 -1.97
N ARG A 38 -6.29 14.67 -1.89
CA ARG A 38 -6.25 13.27 -1.43
C ARG A 38 -6.18 13.22 0.09
N CYS A 39 -6.80 12.20 0.68
CA CYS A 39 -6.82 12.01 2.13
C CYS A 39 -5.40 11.80 2.66
N PHE A 40 -4.91 12.76 3.45
CA PHE A 40 -3.56 12.73 4.02
C PHE A 40 -3.28 11.46 4.85
N LEU A 41 -4.27 11.02 5.64
CA LEU A 41 -4.17 9.80 6.42
C LEU A 41 -3.96 8.58 5.51
N HIS A 42 -4.72 8.51 4.43
CA HIS A 42 -4.64 7.42 3.48
C HIS A 42 -3.28 7.43 2.73
N THR A 43 -2.84 8.60 2.23
CA THR A 43 -1.53 8.74 1.59
C THR A 43 -0.38 8.36 2.54
N THR A 44 -0.44 8.77 3.80
CA THR A 44 0.60 8.43 4.79
C THR A 44 0.65 6.92 5.05
N ASN A 45 -0.52 6.27 5.12
CA ASN A 45 -0.62 4.82 5.26
C ASN A 45 -0.03 4.09 4.05
N LEU A 46 -0.30 4.55 2.82
CA LEU A 46 0.29 3.98 1.61
C LEU A 46 1.83 4.10 1.60
N VAL A 47 2.36 5.29 1.96
CA VAL A 47 3.81 5.50 2.06
C VAL A 47 4.43 4.57 3.11
N ALA A 48 3.81 4.44 4.28
CA ALA A 48 4.29 3.55 5.33
C ALA A 48 4.30 2.08 4.85
N LYS A 49 3.22 1.60 4.24
CA LYS A 49 3.13 0.25 3.67
C LYS A 49 4.20 0.01 2.61
N SER A 50 4.43 0.97 1.71
CA SER A 50 5.46 0.87 0.66
C SER A 50 6.86 0.70 1.25
N LEU A 51 7.21 1.50 2.27
CA LEU A 51 8.51 1.43 2.92
C LEU A 51 8.70 0.14 3.73
N LEU A 52 7.64 -0.36 4.37
CA LEU A 52 7.70 -1.58 5.18
C LEU A 52 7.78 -2.86 4.33
N ARG A 53 7.22 -2.84 3.10
CA ARG A 53 7.24 -3.98 2.17
C ARG A 53 8.64 -4.56 1.92
N VAL A 54 9.69 -3.72 1.97
CA VAL A 54 11.09 -4.17 1.79
C VAL A 54 11.53 -5.11 2.91
N PHE A 55 10.97 -4.95 4.10
CA PHE A 55 11.30 -5.72 5.29
C PHE A 55 10.38 -6.93 5.50
N GLU A 56 9.29 -7.03 4.75
CA GLU A 56 8.40 -8.19 4.83
C GLU A 56 9.11 -9.47 4.39
N VAL A 57 8.91 -10.54 5.15
CA VAL A 57 9.43 -11.86 4.78
C VAL A 57 8.55 -12.39 3.65
N ARG A 58 9.06 -12.37 2.41
CA ARG A 58 8.38 -12.99 1.27
C ARG A 58 8.17 -14.48 1.58
N LYS A 59 6.93 -14.90 1.85
CA LYS A 59 6.54 -16.32 1.95
C LYS A 59 6.69 -16.91 0.55
N GLY A 60 7.87 -17.48 0.28
CA GLY A 60 8.29 -17.86 -1.06
C GLY A 60 7.29 -18.79 -1.75
N SER A 61 6.99 -18.49 -3.01
CA SER A 61 6.38 -19.43 -3.94
C SER A 61 7.28 -20.66 -4.08
N GLY A 62 6.98 -21.72 -3.31
CA GLY A 62 7.44 -23.09 -3.50
C GLY A 62 8.94 -23.36 -3.38
N VAL A 63 9.41 -23.74 -2.18
CA VAL A 63 10.03 -25.05 -1.87
C VAL A 63 10.07 -25.17 -0.33
N ALA A 64 9.59 -26.31 0.17
CA ALA A 64 9.37 -26.58 1.59
C ALA A 64 10.59 -26.35 2.50
N SER A 65 10.37 -25.61 3.59
CA SER A 65 10.93 -25.96 4.90
C SER A 65 9.96 -25.53 5.99
N GLY A 66 9.73 -26.46 6.91
CA GLY A 66 8.60 -26.49 7.82
C GLY A 66 8.64 -25.40 8.89
N GLY A 67 7.47 -24.81 9.08
CA GLY A 67 7.10 -23.91 10.16
C GLY A 67 5.62 -23.59 9.95
N GLY A 68 4.73 -24.40 10.52
CA GLY A 68 3.29 -24.25 10.32
C GLY A 68 2.79 -22.98 10.97
N MET A 69 2.50 -21.96 10.15
CA MET A 69 1.60 -20.88 10.55
C MET A 69 0.16 -21.41 10.51
N SER A 70 -0.66 -21.00 11.46
CA SER A 70 -2.05 -21.42 11.56
C SER A 70 -2.87 -20.86 10.39
N VAL A 71 -3.93 -21.60 10.02
CA VAL A 71 -4.84 -21.25 8.92
C VAL A 71 -5.55 -19.90 9.16
N ASP A 72 -5.63 -19.47 10.42
CA ASP A 72 -6.28 -18.22 10.83
C ASP A 72 -5.41 -16.98 10.55
N GLU A 73 -4.08 -17.08 10.62
CA GLU A 73 -3.15 -15.98 10.28
C GLU A 73 -3.06 -15.75 8.77
N GLU A 74 -3.15 -16.83 7.98
CA GLU A 74 -3.20 -16.72 6.51
C GLU A 74 -4.50 -16.07 6.05
N ARG A 75 -5.61 -16.34 6.74
CA ARG A 75 -6.90 -15.69 6.50
C ARG A 75 -6.87 -14.21 6.89
N LEU A 76 -6.22 -13.84 7.99
CA LEU A 76 -6.07 -12.44 8.40
C LEU A 76 -5.12 -11.65 7.48
N ALA A 77 -4.04 -12.27 6.99
CA ALA A 77 -3.13 -11.65 6.03
C ALA A 77 -3.79 -11.47 4.65
N LEU A 78 -4.62 -12.42 4.21
CA LEU A 78 -5.47 -12.27 3.04
C LEU A 78 -6.51 -11.17 3.26
N GLU A 79 -7.13 -11.08 4.44
CA GLU A 79 -8.11 -10.04 4.77
C GLU A 79 -7.49 -8.62 4.84
N ILE A 80 -6.21 -8.50 5.21
CA ILE A 80 -5.44 -7.24 5.16
C ILE A 80 -5.04 -6.87 3.72
N CYS A 81 -4.77 -7.85 2.86
CA CYS A 81 -4.51 -7.65 1.43
C CYS A 81 -5.79 -7.39 0.61
N GLU A 82 -6.95 -7.86 1.09
CA GLU A 82 -8.25 -7.71 0.43
C GLU A 82 -8.92 -6.34 0.66
N LEU A 83 -8.38 -5.50 1.55
CA LEU A 83 -8.68 -4.06 1.61
C LEU A 83 -7.89 -3.30 0.54
N ASN A 84 -8.23 -3.60 -0.72
CA ASN A 84 -7.74 -2.95 -1.93
C ASN A 84 -8.17 -1.48 -1.98
N ASP A 85 -7.30 -0.58 -1.52
CA ASP A 85 -7.40 0.84 -1.83
C ASP A 85 -6.16 1.22 -2.66
N ASP A 86 -6.25 0.94 -3.95
CA ASP A 86 -5.34 1.27 -5.06
C ASP A 86 -3.83 1.34 -4.75
N VAL A 87 -3.17 0.19 -4.92
CA VAL A 87 -1.72 0.07 -5.14
C VAL A 87 -1.35 0.39 -6.61
N ASP A 88 -2.23 1.09 -7.34
CA ASP A 88 -1.99 1.50 -8.74
C ASP A 88 -0.98 2.65 -8.77
N GLY A 89 0.30 2.30 -8.78
CA GLY A 89 1.40 3.25 -9.01
C GLY A 89 2.66 3.04 -8.17
N LEU A 90 2.66 2.10 -7.23
CA LEU A 90 3.88 1.72 -6.50
C LEU A 90 4.54 0.54 -7.20
N GLU A 91 5.60 0.82 -7.97
CA GLU A 91 6.41 -0.21 -8.61
C GLU A 91 7.11 -1.07 -7.54
N ASP A 92 6.95 -2.40 -7.60
CA ASP A 92 7.71 -3.32 -6.76
C ASP A 92 9.14 -3.44 -7.31
N GLU A 93 10.02 -2.50 -6.96
CA GLU A 93 11.41 -2.50 -7.40
C GLU A 93 12.16 -3.79 -6.99
N MET A 94 11.75 -4.42 -5.88
CA MET A 94 12.32 -5.71 -5.46
C MET A 94 11.94 -6.86 -6.40
N ALA A 95 10.91 -6.71 -7.24
CA ALA A 95 10.60 -7.68 -8.30
C ALA A 95 11.62 -7.62 -9.46
N MET A 96 12.39 -6.53 -9.56
CA MET A 96 13.40 -6.35 -10.60
C MET A 96 14.79 -6.86 -10.20
N LEU A 97 14.99 -7.26 -8.94
CA LEU A 97 16.30 -7.71 -8.45
C LEU A 97 16.62 -9.15 -8.89
N SER A 98 17.89 -9.38 -9.22
CA SER A 98 18.42 -10.73 -9.42
C SER A 98 18.45 -11.55 -8.11
N ARG A 99 18.62 -12.86 -8.21
CA ARG A 99 18.68 -13.73 -7.01
C ARG A 99 19.86 -13.39 -6.10
N GLU A 100 20.96 -12.96 -6.69
CA GLU A 100 22.16 -12.52 -6.01
C GLU A 100 21.90 -11.21 -5.25
N GLU A 101 21.32 -10.21 -5.91
CA GLU A 101 20.97 -8.92 -5.30
C GLU A 101 19.90 -9.07 -4.20
N VAL A 102 18.91 -9.94 -4.42
CA VAL A 102 17.91 -10.28 -3.38
C VAL A 102 18.60 -10.86 -2.15
N LYS A 103 19.60 -11.73 -2.32
CA LYS A 103 20.33 -12.34 -1.20
C LYS A 103 21.17 -11.32 -0.45
N GLU A 104 21.85 -10.42 -1.16
CA GLU A 104 22.61 -9.32 -0.55
C GLU A 104 21.70 -8.37 0.22
N LEU A 105 20.56 -7.98 -0.39
CA LEU A 105 19.55 -7.15 0.25
C LEU A 105 19.00 -7.81 1.51
N GLN A 106 18.62 -9.10 1.45
CA GLN A 106 18.15 -9.86 2.60
C GLN A 106 19.16 -9.87 3.77
N ASN A 107 20.44 -10.04 3.47
CA ASN A 107 21.49 -9.97 4.49
C ASN A 107 21.59 -8.57 5.11
N ALA A 108 21.47 -7.52 4.29
CA ALA A 108 21.54 -6.13 4.74
C ALA A 108 20.35 -5.72 5.61
N ILE A 109 19.13 -6.17 5.27
CA ILE A 109 17.89 -5.77 5.98
C ILE A 109 17.57 -6.64 7.20
N ARG A 110 18.19 -7.83 7.33
CA ARG A 110 17.96 -8.77 8.45
C ARG A 110 18.01 -8.14 9.84
N PRO A 111 18.93 -7.21 10.17
CA PRO A 111 18.93 -6.55 11.48
C PRO A 111 17.66 -5.75 11.75
N VAL A 112 17.10 -5.09 10.72
CA VAL A 112 15.88 -4.30 10.82
C VAL A 112 14.66 -5.21 10.98
N GLN A 113 14.60 -6.32 10.24
CA GLN A 113 13.53 -7.32 10.42
C GLN A 113 13.47 -7.87 11.85
N LEU A 114 14.64 -8.17 12.43
CA LEU A 114 14.73 -8.62 13.83
C LEU A 114 14.32 -7.53 14.83
N ALA A 115 14.58 -6.26 14.52
CA ALA A 115 14.13 -5.14 15.34
C ALA A 115 12.60 -4.95 15.25
N LEU A 116 12.03 -5.02 14.05
CA LEU A 116 10.59 -4.93 13.83
C LEU A 116 9.84 -6.06 14.53
N ALA A 117 10.30 -7.31 14.39
CA ALA A 117 9.69 -8.45 15.08
C ALA A 117 9.68 -8.31 16.62
N LYS A 118 10.70 -7.64 17.19
CA LYS A 118 10.75 -7.33 18.62
C LYS A 118 9.77 -6.23 19.03
N VAL A 119 9.55 -5.25 18.17
CA VAL A 119 8.58 -4.16 18.41
C VAL A 119 7.15 -4.68 18.30
N ASP A 120 6.91 -5.63 17.39
CA ASP A 120 5.59 -6.25 17.16
C ASP A 120 5.21 -7.32 18.21
N GLY A 121 6.10 -7.65 19.15
CA GLY A 121 5.75 -8.46 20.32
C GLY A 121 5.57 -9.96 20.06
N ILE A 122 6.22 -10.53 19.04
CA ILE A 122 6.30 -11.99 18.85
C ILE A 122 7.59 -12.52 19.50
N LEU A 123 7.54 -12.66 20.83
CA LEU A 123 8.35 -13.57 21.64
C LEU A 123 7.58 -13.96 22.90
#